data_AF-A0A532D6S8-F1
#
_entry.id   AF-A0A532D6S8-F1
#
_cell.length_a   1.000
_cell.length_b   1.000
_cell.length_c   1.000
_cell.angle_alpha   90.00
_cell.angle_beta   90.00
_cell.angle_gamma   90.00
#
_symmetry.space_group_name_H-M   'P 1'
#
loop_
_entity.id
_entity.type
_entity.pdbx_description
1 polymer ?
#
loop_
_entity_poly.entity_id
_entity_poly.type
_entity_poly.pdbx_seq_one_letter_code
_entity_poly.pdbx_strand_id
1 'polypeptide(L)'
;MPQGQGTPLRTRLLIGLASTAVFGLCSFFLPAPTNPDYSGKSPDLTRREIYLAIDWYAEHYHLDPALLKAVIKAESGFDPEATSRKGAIGLMQVMPSNAERLKVGDLYD
;
A
#
# COMPACT_ATOMS: atom_id res chain seq x y z
N MET A 1 38.34 38.14 -62.69
CA MET A 1 39.32 38.72 -61.73
C MET A 1 38.56 39.60 -60.76
N PRO A 2 38.98 39.77 -59.49
CA PRO A 2 39.36 38.79 -58.46
C PRO A 2 38.61 39.06 -57.12
N GLN A 3 38.35 38.01 -56.31
CA GLN A 3 38.90 37.76 -54.96
C GLN A 3 38.52 38.74 -53.82
N GLY A 4 38.06 38.17 -52.69
CA GLY A 4 37.94 38.89 -51.42
C GLY A 4 37.34 38.03 -50.31
N GLN A 5 38.12 37.06 -49.82
CA GLN A 5 37.76 36.14 -48.74
C GLN A 5 37.68 36.85 -47.37
N GLY A 6 36.77 36.38 -46.52
CA GLY A 6 36.79 36.64 -45.08
C GLY A 6 36.02 35.56 -44.34
N THR A 7 36.72 34.56 -43.79
CA THR A 7 36.26 33.83 -42.59
C THR A 7 37.11 34.33 -41.42
N PRO A 8 36.61 34.32 -40.18
CA PRO A 8 36.82 33.11 -39.39
C PRO A 8 35.73 32.75 -38.35
N LEU A 9 35.55 31.44 -38.18
CA LEU A 9 35.55 30.75 -36.89
C LEU A 9 34.50 31.12 -35.82
N ARG A 10 33.38 30.38 -35.80
CA ARG A 10 32.68 29.98 -34.57
C ARG A 10 32.20 28.53 -34.73
N THR A 11 33.04 27.57 -34.37
CA THR A 11 33.00 26.87 -33.08
C THR A 11 31.74 26.03 -32.93
N ARG A 12 31.93 24.72 -33.11
CA ARG A 12 31.05 23.62 -32.71
C ARG A 12 30.52 23.83 -31.29
N LEU A 13 29.22 23.63 -31.05
CA LEU A 13 28.77 23.07 -29.77
C LEU A 13 27.40 22.41 -29.89
N LEU A 14 27.42 21.07 -29.91
CA LEU A 14 26.32 20.17 -29.57
C LEU A 14 25.94 20.38 -28.10
N ILE A 15 24.75 20.87 -27.76
CA ILE A 15 24.09 20.61 -26.47
C ILE A 15 22.57 20.61 -26.67
N GLY A 16 21.91 19.54 -26.23
CA GLY A 16 20.46 19.45 -26.21
C GLY A 16 19.90 18.08 -25.81
N LEU A 17 20.65 17.30 -25.01
CA LEU A 17 20.14 16.09 -24.37
C LEU A 17 19.31 16.51 -23.15
N ALA A 18 18.01 16.69 -23.33
CA ALA A 18 17.09 16.98 -22.23
C ALA A 18 15.65 16.60 -22.59
N SER A 19 15.35 15.31 -22.55
CA SER A 19 14.04 14.89 -22.08
C SER A 19 14.24 13.70 -21.15
N THR A 20 14.75 14.06 -19.97
CA THR A 20 14.84 13.19 -18.81
C THR A 20 13.48 12.60 -18.52
N ALA A 21 13.39 11.28 -18.61
CA ALA A 21 12.60 10.40 -17.75
C ALA A 21 11.61 11.09 -16.78
N VAL A 22 10.39 11.39 -17.25
CA VAL A 22 9.22 11.65 -16.39
C VAL A 22 8.20 10.53 -16.53
N PHE A 23 8.66 9.30 -16.77
CA PHE A 23 7.83 8.09 -16.78
C PHE A 23 8.18 7.11 -15.66
N GLY A 24 9.08 7.49 -14.75
CA GLY A 24 9.69 6.57 -13.77
C GLY A 24 9.32 6.79 -12.31
N LEU A 25 8.37 7.68 -11.98
CA LEU A 25 8.07 8.00 -10.57
C LEU A 25 6.61 7.79 -10.13
N CYS A 26 5.74 7.24 -10.99
CA CYS A 26 4.38 6.85 -10.57
C CYS A 26 4.26 5.37 -10.15
N SER A 27 5.29 4.56 -10.34
CA SER A 27 5.21 3.11 -10.07
C SER A 27 5.51 2.73 -8.62
N PHE A 28 6.07 3.64 -7.82
CA PHE A 28 6.48 3.36 -6.43
C PHE A 28 5.35 3.52 -5.39
N PHE A 29 4.12 3.81 -5.82
CA PHE A 29 2.96 3.98 -4.94
C PHE A 29 1.78 3.07 -5.30
N LEU A 30 2.05 1.94 -5.96
CA LEU A 30 1.06 0.87 -5.99
C LEU A 30 1.13 0.13 -4.66
N PRO A 31 0.10 0.19 -3.79
CA PRO A 31 0.01 -0.75 -2.68
C PRO A 31 0.09 -2.15 -3.28
N ALA A 32 1.08 -2.92 -2.83
CA ALA A 32 1.22 -4.31 -3.23
C ALA A 32 -0.14 -4.98 -2.98
N PRO A 33 -0.72 -5.67 -3.97
CA PRO A 33 -1.89 -6.50 -3.69
C PRO A 33 -1.46 -7.45 -2.58
N THR A 34 -2.10 -7.32 -1.41
CA THR A 34 -1.94 -8.30 -0.35
C THR A 34 -2.58 -9.56 -0.88
N ASN A 35 -1.76 -10.53 -1.29
CA ASN A 35 -2.27 -11.87 -1.44
C ASN A 35 -2.76 -12.27 -0.03
N PRO A 36 -4.00 -12.73 0.12
CA PRO A 36 -4.43 -13.29 1.39
C PRO A 36 -3.43 -14.41 1.69
N ASP A 37 -2.76 -14.34 2.85
CA ASP A 37 -1.84 -15.40 3.31
C ASP A 37 -2.64 -16.62 3.85
N TYR A 38 -3.92 -16.63 3.49
CA TYR A 38 -4.99 -17.39 4.11
C TYR A 38 -5.63 -18.34 3.10
N SER A 39 -5.60 -19.62 3.44
CA SER A 39 -5.94 -20.73 2.54
C SER A 39 -7.44 -21.16 2.62
N GLY A 40 -8.36 -20.29 3.06
CA GLY A 40 -9.81 -20.59 3.02
C GLY A 40 -10.32 -21.56 4.10
N LYS A 41 -9.65 -21.67 5.24
CA LYS A 41 -10.15 -22.36 6.45
C LYS A 41 -10.11 -21.38 7.62
N SER A 42 -11.24 -20.92 8.17
CA SER A 42 -11.26 -19.88 9.24
C SER A 42 -10.20 -20.27 10.24
N PRO A 43 -9.10 -19.50 10.39
CA PRO A 43 -8.09 -19.93 11.31
C PRO A 43 -8.80 -19.85 12.65
N ASP A 44 -8.68 -20.88 13.46
CA ASP A 44 -8.93 -20.73 14.88
C ASP A 44 -7.84 -19.78 15.39
N LEU A 45 -8.02 -18.48 15.12
CA LEU A 45 -7.05 -17.43 15.37
C LEU A 45 -6.88 -17.37 16.86
N THR A 46 -5.79 -17.95 17.32
CA THR A 46 -5.48 -17.96 18.73
C THR A 46 -5.28 -16.51 19.17
N ARG A 47 -5.64 -16.24 20.42
CA ARG A 47 -5.39 -14.92 21.01
C ARG A 47 -3.93 -14.48 20.85
N ARG A 48 -2.99 -15.43 20.83
CA ARG A 48 -1.57 -15.14 20.59
C ARG A 48 -1.32 -14.61 19.18
N GLU A 49 -1.87 -15.25 18.16
CA GLU A 49 -1.73 -14.81 16.76
C GLU A 49 -2.32 -13.42 16.55
N ILE A 50 -3.50 -13.15 17.12
CA ILE A 50 -4.11 -11.81 17.07
C ILE A 50 -3.18 -10.76 17.68
N TYR A 51 -2.54 -11.04 18.82
CA TYR A 51 -1.65 -10.09 19.47
C TYR A 51 -0.34 -9.90 18.68
N LEU A 52 0.19 -10.97 18.08
CA LEU A 52 1.35 -10.88 17.19
C LEU A 52 1.06 -10.02 15.96
N ALA A 53 -0.12 -10.20 15.34
CA ALA A 53 -0.56 -9.38 14.22
C ALA A 53 -0.70 -7.91 14.62
N ILE A 54 -1.31 -7.64 15.79
CA ILE A 54 -1.42 -6.27 16.32
C ILE A 54 -0.04 -5.62 16.46
N ASP A 55 0.91 -6.31 17.09
CA ASP A 55 2.24 -5.75 17.33
C ASP A 55 2.97 -5.50 16.00
N TRP A 56 2.85 -6.42 15.03
CA TRP A 56 3.42 -6.27 13.68
C TRP A 56 2.84 -5.06 12.93
N TYR A 57 1.51 -4.94 12.87
CA TYR A 57 0.85 -3.82 12.16
C TYR A 57 1.03 -2.49 12.88
N ALA A 58 1.08 -2.49 14.21
CA ALA A 58 1.39 -1.29 14.99
C ALA A 58 2.79 -0.76 14.66
N GLU A 59 3.79 -1.64 14.59
CA GLU A 59 5.15 -1.26 14.17
C GLU A 59 5.17 -0.74 12.73
N HIS A 60 4.55 -1.48 11.79
CA HIS A 60 4.55 -1.15 10.37
C HIS A 60 3.91 0.20 10.05
N TYR A 61 2.84 0.56 10.77
CA TYR A 61 2.11 1.80 10.56
C TYR A 61 2.44 2.89 11.59
N HIS A 62 3.45 2.67 12.44
CA HIS A 62 3.86 3.61 13.50
C HIS A 62 2.72 4.02 14.44
N LEU A 63 1.88 3.05 14.82
CA LEU A 63 0.76 3.21 15.74
C LEU A 63 1.13 2.63 17.11
N ASP A 64 0.48 3.15 18.16
CA ASP A 64 0.56 2.53 19.49
C ASP A 64 -0.20 1.18 19.47
N PRO A 65 0.41 0.04 19.84
CA PRO A 65 -0.30 -1.23 19.95
C PRO A 65 -1.53 -1.18 20.87
N ALA A 66 -1.52 -0.31 21.89
CA ALA A 66 -2.67 -0.09 22.76
C ALA A 66 -3.86 0.52 22.01
N LEU A 67 -3.61 1.38 21.02
CA LEU A 67 -4.64 1.95 20.16
C LEU A 67 -5.31 0.85 19.33
N LEU A 68 -4.53 -0.02 18.67
CA LEU A 68 -5.09 -1.13 17.88
C LEU A 68 -5.91 -2.07 18.77
N LYS A 69 -5.40 -2.41 19.97
CA LYS A 69 -6.13 -3.24 20.95
C LYS A 69 -7.45 -2.59 21.35
N ALA A 70 -7.46 -1.28 21.58
CA ALA A 70 -8.66 -0.54 21.95
C ALA A 70 -9.71 -0.55 20.82
N VAL A 71 -9.27 -0.34 19.57
CA VAL A 71 -10.16 -0.38 18.40
C VAL A 71 -10.75 -1.78 18.21
N ILE A 72 -9.91 -2.83 18.16
CA ILE A 72 -10.39 -4.21 18.01
C ILE A 72 -11.36 -4.59 19.14
N LYS A 73 -11.08 -4.15 20.37
CA LYS A 73 -11.97 -4.40 21.50
C LYS A 73 -13.33 -3.72 21.33
N ALA A 74 -13.35 -2.51 20.78
CA ALA A 74 -14.58 -1.75 20.55
C ALA A 74 -15.39 -2.31 19.38
N GLU A 75 -14.73 -2.79 18.33
CA GLU A 75 -15.39 -3.27 17.11
C GLU A 75 -15.94 -4.69 17.24
N SER A 76 -15.12 -5.67 17.67
CA SER A 76 -15.54 -7.07 17.75
C SER A 76 -15.36 -7.71 19.13
N GLY A 77 -14.62 -7.06 20.03
CA GLY A 77 -14.30 -7.64 21.32
C GLY A 77 -13.22 -8.72 21.27
N PHE A 78 -12.42 -8.77 20.19
CA PHE A 78 -11.46 -9.82 19.83
C PHE A 78 -12.09 -11.11 19.28
N ASP A 79 -13.27 -11.00 18.68
CA ASP A 79 -13.90 -12.09 17.94
C ASP A 79 -13.56 -11.96 16.43
N PRO A 80 -12.81 -12.91 15.84
CA PRO A 80 -12.48 -12.90 14.42
C PRO A 80 -13.65 -13.30 13.51
N GLU A 81 -14.69 -13.95 14.05
CA GLU A 81 -15.88 -14.38 13.28
C GLU A 81 -17.04 -13.40 13.41
N ALA A 82 -16.84 -12.28 14.13
CA ALA A 82 -17.88 -11.30 14.40
C ALA A 82 -18.47 -10.73 13.10
N THR A 83 -19.80 -10.77 12.99
CA THR A 83 -20.56 -10.19 11.87
C THR A 83 -21.65 -9.26 12.39
N SER A 84 -21.63 -7.99 11.96
CA SER A 84 -22.65 -7.02 12.33
C SER A 84 -23.94 -7.18 11.52
N ARG A 85 -25.05 -6.61 12.03
CA ARG A 85 -26.34 -6.56 11.33
C ARG A 85 -26.29 -5.88 9.96
N LYS A 86 -25.32 -5.00 9.75
CA LYS A 86 -25.13 -4.28 8.48
C LYS A 86 -24.16 -5.00 7.53
N GLY A 87 -23.58 -6.12 7.95
CA GLY A 87 -22.69 -6.94 7.15
C GLY A 87 -21.19 -6.62 7.31
N ALA A 88 -20.80 -5.78 8.26
CA ALA A 88 -19.39 -5.64 8.64
C ALA A 88 -18.86 -6.90 9.31
N ILE A 89 -17.60 -7.25 9.09
CA ILE A 89 -17.02 -8.55 9.49
C ILE A 89 -15.60 -8.46 10.04
N GLY A 90 -15.22 -9.46 10.82
CA GLY A 90 -13.86 -9.63 11.34
C GLY A 90 -13.53 -8.77 12.55
N LEU A 91 -12.26 -8.82 12.97
CA LEU A 91 -11.74 -8.16 14.17
C LEU A 91 -11.95 -6.64 14.19
N MET A 92 -11.89 -6.01 13.02
CA MET A 92 -12.03 -4.55 12.86
C MET A 92 -13.33 -4.15 12.17
N GLN A 93 -14.29 -5.07 12.01
CA GLN A 93 -15.60 -4.82 11.43
C GLN A 93 -15.53 -4.06 10.08
N VAL A 94 -14.81 -4.66 9.12
CA VAL A 94 -14.67 -4.10 7.77
C VAL A 94 -15.92 -4.41 6.95
N MET A 95 -16.44 -3.43 6.21
CA MET A 95 -17.55 -3.65 5.28
C MET A 95 -17.07 -4.38 4.02
N PRO A 96 -17.74 -5.46 3.58
CA PRO A 96 -17.39 -6.18 2.35
C PRO A 96 -17.33 -5.30 1.10
N SER A 97 -18.23 -4.32 1.00
CA SER A 97 -18.23 -3.33 -0.09
C SER A 97 -16.97 -2.46 -0.12
N ASN A 98 -16.25 -2.34 1.00
CA ASN A 98 -14.96 -1.63 1.10
C ASN A 98 -13.77 -2.55 0.83
N ALA A 99 -13.93 -3.87 0.96
CA ALA A 99 -12.87 -4.86 0.75
C ALA A 99 -12.39 -4.89 -0.70
N GLU A 100 -13.30 -4.76 -1.67
CA GLU A 100 -12.97 -4.61 -3.10
C GLU A 100 -12.06 -3.41 -3.36
N ARG A 101 -12.23 -2.33 -2.60
CA ARG A 101 -11.45 -1.09 -2.76
C ARG A 101 -10.10 -1.14 -2.04
N LEU A 102 -9.98 -1.99 -1.02
CA LEU A 102 -8.77 -2.21 -0.23
C LEU A 102 -7.92 -3.39 -0.74
N LYS A 103 -8.37 -4.12 -1.78
CA LYS A 103 -7.73 -5.35 -2.29
C LYS A 103 -7.54 -6.43 -1.21
N VAL A 104 -8.46 -6.47 -0.26
CA VAL A 104 -8.47 -7.50 0.77
C VAL A 104 -9.02 -8.78 0.14
N GLY A 105 -8.18 -9.81 0.05
CA GLY A 105 -8.52 -11.07 -0.63
C GLY A 105 -9.46 -11.97 0.16
N ASP A 106 -9.42 -11.87 1.50
CA ASP A 106 -10.40 -12.45 2.42
C ASP A 106 -10.65 -11.48 3.57
N LEU A 107 -11.89 -11.46 3.99
CA LEU A 107 -12.58 -10.42 4.71
C LEU A 107 -12.71 -10.78 6.21
N TYR A 108 -12.42 -12.04 6.53
CA TYR A 108 -12.27 -12.57 7.89
C TYR A 108 -10.79 -12.77 8.30
N ASP A 109 -9.85 -12.44 7.40
CA ASP A 109 -8.40 -12.45 7.61
C ASP A 109 -7.91 -11.05 8.04
#